data_AF-A0A3M2T0D0-F1
#
_entry.id   AF-A0A3M2T0D0-F1
#
_cell.length_a   1.000
_cell.length_b   1.000
_cell.length_c   1.000
_cell.angle_alpha   90.00
_cell.angle_beta   90.00
_cell.angle_gamma   90.00
#
_symmetry.space_group_name_H-M   'P 1'
#
loop_
_entity.id
_entity.type
_entity.pdbx_description
1 polymer ?
#
loop_
_entity_poly.entity_id
_entity_poly.type
_entity_poly.pdbx_seq_one_letter_code
_entity_poly.pdbx_strand_id
1 'polypeptide(L)'
;MGFKFSWLCDLLSGLEDSRIVKASTASKNLDPDTRVVARWFSQHGKRLHHKTTNSLAVLSGLFPEKRSDRVYWLQDASLARVVGRCLLLGSSRREELDRWRICGGTDLGQCIENVMRQAENHIPDGQEVTAEEVNTALDRIASRCKFSGPQVRRQHAAVDVEDALAPLYRRLSSRDAKWLTRMILKCYSPVIVPETFTLRSFHFLLPHLLLFQDSFDAALHTLSSEPIRHFPPHPEPGLARDLGTIAVQYLSPMTGVKIGRSEYYKARSIKHCCGLAGRRRMSLERKYDGEYCQIHIDIAKRPDSIQIFSKSGKDSTVDRAGIHPILRESLRIGERNCSFSRRCILEGELLVWSDKHGKIMDFHKLRKFISRSGTFIGTENDSP
;
A
#
# COMPACT_ATOMS: atom_id res chain seq x y z
N MET A 1 21.61 -10.26 10.15
CA MET A 1 21.81 -9.25 9.08
C MET A 1 20.57 -9.19 8.22
N GLY A 2 19.98 -8.01 8.08
CA GLY A 2 18.80 -7.77 7.23
C GLY A 2 19.11 -7.76 5.73
N PHE A 3 18.10 -7.41 4.94
CA PHE A 3 18.22 -7.13 3.52
C PHE A 3 18.74 -5.69 3.33
N LYS A 4 19.85 -5.48 2.61
CA LYS A 4 20.43 -4.14 2.46
C LYS A 4 19.46 -3.22 1.71
N PHE A 5 19.24 -2.02 2.24
CA PHE A 5 18.39 -1.02 1.59
C PHE A 5 18.97 -0.54 0.25
N SER A 6 20.30 -0.50 0.15
CA SER A 6 21.01 -0.18 -1.09
C SER A 6 20.65 -1.13 -2.24
N TRP A 7 20.39 -2.41 -1.97
CA TRP A 7 19.93 -3.34 -3.02
C TRP A 7 18.55 -2.97 -3.57
N LEU A 8 17.63 -2.50 -2.72
CA LEU A 8 16.34 -1.99 -3.18
C LEU A 8 16.54 -0.71 -4.01
N CYS A 9 17.47 0.15 -3.60
CA CYS A 9 17.83 1.35 -4.34
C CYS A 9 18.52 1.04 -5.68
N ASP A 10 19.27 -0.06 -5.79
CA ASP A 10 19.86 -0.53 -7.04
C ASP A 10 18.78 -0.89 -8.06
N LEU A 11 17.69 -1.55 -7.62
CA LEU A 11 16.53 -1.82 -8.47
C LEU A 11 15.88 -0.53 -8.96
N LEU A 12 15.58 0.39 -8.04
CA LEU A 12 14.89 1.64 -8.36
C LEU A 12 15.73 2.53 -9.28
N SER A 13 17.04 2.60 -9.06
CA SER A 13 17.97 3.33 -9.93
C SER A 13 18.07 2.67 -11.31
N GLY A 14 18.15 1.34 -11.38
CA GLY A 14 18.15 0.63 -12.66
C GLY A 14 16.87 0.82 -13.46
N LEU A 15 15.72 0.95 -12.78
CA LEU A 15 14.43 1.31 -13.40
C LEU A 15 14.35 2.79 -13.80
N GLU A 16 15.07 3.68 -13.11
CA GLU A 16 15.20 5.08 -13.53
C GLU A 16 16.02 5.18 -14.82
N ASP A 17 17.15 4.47 -14.88
CA ASP A 17 18.03 4.41 -16.06
C ASP A 17 17.34 3.76 -17.27
N SER A 18 16.54 2.72 -17.05
CA SER A 18 15.81 2.04 -18.13
C SER A 18 14.81 2.97 -18.84
N ARG A 19 14.31 4.03 -18.18
CA ARG A 19 13.41 5.02 -18.81
C ARG A 19 14.11 5.80 -19.93
N ILE A 20 15.38 6.14 -19.74
CA ILE A 20 16.21 6.80 -20.76
C ILE A 20 16.37 5.87 -21.97
N VAL A 21 16.57 4.57 -21.71
CA VAL A 21 16.66 3.54 -22.75
C VAL A 21 15.32 3.35 -23.47
N LYS A 22 14.18 3.33 -22.76
CA LYS A 22 12.84 3.23 -23.36
C LYS A 22 12.56 4.39 -24.32
N ALA A 23 12.90 5.61 -23.90
CA ALA A 23 12.72 6.80 -24.73
C ALA A 23 13.56 6.73 -26.03
N SER A 24 14.73 6.07 -26.00
CA SER A 24 15.63 5.95 -27.15
C SER A 24 15.43 4.69 -28.01
N THR A 25 14.71 3.66 -27.53
CA THR A 25 14.63 2.33 -28.17
C THR A 25 13.21 1.82 -28.42
N ALA A 26 12.25 2.72 -28.67
CA ALA A 26 10.80 2.49 -28.85
C ALA A 26 10.35 1.34 -29.81
N SER A 27 11.27 0.60 -30.44
CA SER A 27 11.05 -0.45 -31.42
C SER A 27 11.46 -1.88 -30.97
N LYS A 28 11.89 -2.14 -29.73
CA LYS A 28 12.26 -3.51 -29.29
C LYS A 28 11.19 -4.17 -28.42
N ASN A 29 10.77 -5.39 -28.81
CA ASN A 29 9.71 -6.22 -28.23
C ASN A 29 9.91 -6.66 -26.75
N LEU A 30 10.96 -6.18 -26.06
CA LEU A 30 11.31 -6.65 -24.73
C LEU A 30 11.32 -5.48 -23.76
N ASP A 31 10.42 -5.50 -22.79
CA ASP A 31 10.30 -4.46 -21.76
C ASP A 31 11.59 -4.39 -20.92
N PRO A 32 12.39 -3.32 -21.04
CA PRO A 32 13.66 -3.22 -20.32
C PRO A 32 13.48 -3.18 -18.80
N ASP A 33 12.32 -2.76 -18.28
CA ASP A 33 12.05 -2.76 -16.84
C ASP A 33 11.94 -4.18 -16.31
N THR A 34 11.22 -5.04 -17.04
CA THR A 34 11.13 -6.48 -16.76
C THR A 34 12.52 -7.12 -16.70
N ARG A 35 13.46 -6.72 -17.58
CA ARG A 35 14.85 -7.19 -17.53
C ARG A 35 15.61 -6.73 -16.29
N VAL A 36 15.44 -5.47 -15.89
CA VAL A 36 16.07 -4.92 -14.68
C VAL A 36 15.58 -5.70 -13.46
N VAL A 37 14.26 -5.90 -13.35
CA VAL A 37 13.64 -6.69 -12.27
C VAL A 37 14.17 -8.13 -12.26
N ALA A 38 14.17 -8.82 -13.42
CA ALA A 38 14.65 -10.19 -13.52
C ALA A 38 16.12 -10.34 -13.09
N ARG A 39 16.98 -9.40 -13.51
CA ARG A 39 18.39 -9.36 -13.08
C ARG A 39 18.51 -9.16 -11.58
N TRP A 40 17.74 -8.23 -11.01
CA TRP A 40 17.75 -7.96 -9.57
C TRP A 40 17.34 -9.19 -8.74
N PHE A 41 16.28 -9.89 -9.13
CA PHE A 41 15.88 -11.15 -8.46
C PHE A 41 16.93 -12.25 -8.63
N SER A 42 17.62 -12.32 -9.77
CA SER A 42 18.71 -13.28 -9.96
C SER A 42 19.89 -13.01 -9.02
N GLN A 43 20.17 -11.74 -8.72
CA GLN A 43 21.26 -11.31 -7.84
C GLN A 43 20.91 -11.45 -6.34
N HIS A 44 19.70 -11.03 -5.95
CA HIS A 44 19.31 -10.88 -4.54
C HIS A 44 18.25 -11.88 -4.06
N GLY A 45 17.63 -12.67 -4.95
CA GLY A 45 16.51 -13.57 -4.63
C GLY A 45 16.85 -14.60 -3.54
N LYS A 46 18.05 -15.19 -3.58
CA LYS A 46 18.50 -16.12 -2.52
C LYS A 46 18.51 -15.46 -1.13
N ARG A 47 18.92 -14.19 -1.06
CA ARG A 47 18.96 -13.43 0.19
C ARG A 47 17.57 -12.96 0.60
N LEU A 48 16.73 -12.60 -0.36
CA LEU A 48 15.34 -12.22 -0.14
C LEU A 48 14.53 -13.34 0.55
N HIS A 49 14.74 -14.59 0.14
CA HIS A 49 14.08 -15.77 0.71
C HIS A 49 14.83 -16.38 1.91
N HIS A 50 15.89 -15.73 2.39
CA HIS A 50 16.62 -16.21 3.54
C HIS A 50 15.78 -16.05 4.83
N LYS A 51 15.86 -17.01 5.75
CA LYS A 51 15.06 -17.04 6.99
C LYS A 51 15.21 -15.79 7.88
N THR A 52 16.31 -15.06 7.75
CA THR A 52 16.59 -13.86 8.55
C THR A 52 16.11 -12.57 7.89
N THR A 53 15.60 -12.63 6.66
CA THR A 53 15.12 -11.46 5.93
C THR A 53 13.64 -11.26 6.18
N ASN A 54 13.27 -10.04 6.56
CA ASN A 54 11.87 -9.67 6.69
C ASN A 54 11.31 -9.35 5.30
N SER A 55 10.65 -10.33 4.70
CA SER A 55 10.00 -10.20 3.39
C SER A 55 8.99 -9.04 3.34
N LEU A 56 8.28 -8.77 4.44
CA LEU A 56 7.33 -7.66 4.52
C LEU A 56 8.04 -6.32 4.41
N ALA A 57 9.22 -6.16 5.03
CA ALA A 57 9.99 -4.93 4.95
C ALA A 57 10.42 -4.64 3.50
N VAL A 58 10.86 -5.66 2.76
CA VAL A 58 11.23 -5.52 1.35
C VAL A 58 10.01 -5.21 0.47
N LEU A 59 8.90 -5.94 0.61
CA LEU A 59 7.67 -5.66 -0.16
C LEU A 59 7.09 -4.27 0.15
N SER A 60 7.13 -3.86 1.41
CA SER A 60 6.73 -2.50 1.82
C SER A 60 7.63 -1.44 1.22
N GLY A 61 8.91 -1.76 0.99
CA GLY A 61 9.83 -0.88 0.28
C GLY A 61 9.59 -0.86 -1.23
N LEU A 62 9.27 -1.99 -1.85
CA LEU A 62 9.00 -2.04 -3.30
C LEU A 62 7.69 -1.34 -3.67
N PHE A 63 6.68 -1.43 -2.80
CA PHE A 63 5.32 -0.93 -3.03
C PHE A 63 4.80 -0.14 -1.80
N PRO A 64 5.41 1.01 -1.47
CA PRO A 64 5.08 1.79 -0.28
C PRO A 64 3.63 2.32 -0.29
N GLU A 65 3.03 2.50 -1.47
CA GLU A 65 1.64 2.88 -1.66
C GLU A 65 0.64 1.81 -1.21
N LYS A 66 1.03 0.52 -1.23
CA LYS A 66 0.18 -0.59 -0.75
C LYS A 66 0.12 -0.67 0.78
N ARG A 67 1.01 0.01 1.50
CA ARG A 67 0.96 0.15 2.97
C ARG A 67 -0.04 1.21 3.42
N SER A 68 -1.29 1.08 3.01
CA SER A 68 -2.38 2.03 3.31
C SER A 68 -2.67 2.17 4.82
N ASP A 69 -2.23 1.18 5.61
CA ASP A 69 -2.25 1.15 7.06
C ASP A 69 -1.31 2.18 7.73
N ARG A 70 -0.25 2.62 7.04
CA ARG A 70 0.73 3.59 7.56
C ARG A 70 0.49 4.99 7.02
N VAL A 71 0.25 5.97 7.87
CA VAL A 71 0.23 7.39 7.48
C VAL A 71 1.32 8.11 8.27
N TYR A 72 2.23 8.78 7.57
CA TYR A 72 3.38 9.42 8.24
C TYR A 72 3.13 10.88 8.62
N TRP A 73 2.08 11.51 8.07
CA TRP A 73 1.82 12.96 8.19
C TRP A 73 3.03 13.82 7.76
N LEU A 74 3.78 13.31 6.79
CA LEU A 74 4.92 13.97 6.15
C LEU A 74 4.55 14.23 4.69
N GLN A 75 4.72 15.48 4.27
CA GLN A 75 4.58 15.96 2.89
C GLN A 75 5.88 16.65 2.52
N ASP A 76 6.07 17.05 1.26
CA ASP A 76 7.32 17.60 0.74
C ASP A 76 7.93 18.68 1.66
N ALA A 77 7.15 19.69 2.05
CA ALA A 77 7.63 20.77 2.91
C ALA A 77 8.05 20.31 4.31
N SER A 78 7.25 19.46 4.98
CA SER A 78 7.57 18.98 6.31
C SER A 78 8.70 17.96 6.31
N LEU A 79 8.76 17.10 5.29
CA LEU A 79 9.82 16.13 5.09
C LEU A 79 11.15 16.82 4.76
N ALA A 80 11.15 17.78 3.83
CA ALA A 80 12.34 18.57 3.52
C ALA A 80 12.91 19.18 4.79
N ARG A 81 12.08 19.80 5.64
CA ARG A 81 12.50 20.37 6.94
C ARG A 81 13.15 19.33 7.84
N VAL A 82 12.52 18.18 8.02
CA VAL A 82 13.06 17.09 8.84
C VAL A 82 14.39 16.59 8.28
N VAL A 83 14.47 16.28 6.99
CA VAL A 83 15.68 15.74 6.35
C VAL A 83 16.86 16.71 6.47
N GLY A 84 16.62 18.02 6.26
CA GLY A 84 17.72 18.98 6.41
C GLY A 84 18.22 19.11 7.86
N ARG A 85 17.39 18.84 8.87
CA ARG A 85 17.86 18.72 10.27
C ARG A 85 18.57 17.40 10.53
N CYS A 86 18.05 16.29 10.01
CA CYS A 86 18.73 14.99 10.05
C CYS A 86 20.16 15.07 9.49
N LEU A 87 20.34 15.77 8.37
CA LEU A 87 21.62 15.96 7.68
C LEU A 87 22.44 17.16 8.18
N LEU A 88 21.95 17.92 9.17
CA LEU A 88 22.61 19.11 9.74
C LEU A 88 23.01 20.14 8.65
N LEU A 89 22.11 20.39 7.69
CA LEU A 89 22.39 21.29 6.57
C LEU A 89 22.44 22.75 7.03
N GLY A 90 23.53 23.45 6.65
CA GLY A 90 23.62 24.92 6.76
C GLY A 90 22.68 25.64 5.79
N SER A 91 22.57 26.96 5.93
CA SER A 91 21.63 27.80 5.16
C SER A 91 21.75 27.66 3.64
N SER A 92 22.97 27.65 3.09
CA SER A 92 23.19 27.53 1.65
C SER A 92 22.69 26.19 1.07
N ARG A 93 23.05 25.06 1.70
CA ARG A 93 22.59 23.72 1.31
C ARG A 93 21.09 23.55 1.54
N ARG A 94 20.53 24.28 2.51
CA ARG A 94 19.10 24.32 2.79
C ARG A 94 18.32 25.03 1.68
N GLU A 95 18.82 26.16 1.18
CA GLU A 95 18.25 26.86 0.03
C GLU A 95 18.27 25.98 -1.23
N GLU A 96 19.36 25.25 -1.45
CA GLU A 96 19.44 24.31 -2.57
C GLU A 96 18.47 23.14 -2.43
N LEU A 97 18.29 22.61 -1.21
CA LEU A 97 17.27 21.60 -0.95
C LEU A 97 15.89 22.12 -1.33
N ASP A 98 15.55 23.37 -1.00
CA ASP A 98 14.23 23.96 -1.26
C ASP A 98 13.94 24.28 -2.74
N ARG A 99 14.87 23.97 -3.67
CA ARG A 99 14.63 24.06 -5.13
C ARG A 99 13.48 23.18 -5.63
N TRP A 100 13.05 22.16 -4.86
CA TRP A 100 11.87 21.35 -5.18
C TRP A 100 10.57 22.18 -5.31
N ARG A 101 10.54 23.39 -4.72
CA ARG A 101 9.39 24.29 -4.80
C ARG A 101 9.30 25.06 -6.12
N ILE A 102 10.36 25.06 -6.92
CA ILE A 102 10.41 25.77 -8.19
C ILE A 102 9.52 25.02 -9.18
N CYS A 103 8.58 25.73 -9.81
CA CYS A 103 7.71 25.17 -10.84
C CYS A 103 8.53 24.60 -12.00
N GLY A 104 8.25 23.35 -12.39
CA GLY A 104 9.05 22.63 -13.41
C GLY A 104 10.42 22.16 -12.93
N GLY A 105 10.73 22.36 -11.64
CA GLY A 105 11.94 21.84 -11.00
C GLY A 105 11.89 20.33 -10.75
N THR A 106 12.98 19.81 -10.19
CA THR A 106 13.09 18.39 -9.79
C THR A 106 12.31 18.11 -8.51
N ASP A 107 11.90 16.85 -8.29
CA ASP A 107 11.25 16.46 -7.04
C ASP A 107 12.18 16.55 -5.81
N LEU A 108 11.59 16.50 -4.60
CA LEU A 108 12.31 16.58 -3.34
C LEU A 108 13.39 15.50 -3.19
N GLY A 109 13.13 14.27 -3.66
CA GLY A 109 14.11 13.19 -3.59
C GLY A 109 15.35 13.50 -4.42
N GLN A 110 15.17 14.04 -5.62
CA GLN A 110 16.27 14.48 -6.47
C GLN A 110 17.04 15.68 -5.86
N CYS A 111 16.34 16.63 -5.24
CA CYS A 111 16.98 17.74 -4.53
C CYS A 111 17.85 17.24 -3.35
N ILE A 112 17.37 16.24 -2.60
CA ILE A 112 18.14 15.60 -1.52
C ILE A 112 19.39 14.92 -2.08
N GLU A 113 19.27 14.19 -3.19
CA GLU A 113 20.42 13.57 -3.86
C GLU A 113 21.48 14.62 -4.20
N ASN A 114 21.06 15.72 -4.84
CA ASN A 114 21.95 16.77 -5.30
C ASN A 114 22.69 17.45 -4.14
N VAL A 115 21.97 17.76 -3.05
CA VAL A 115 22.57 18.38 -1.86
C VAL A 115 23.51 17.42 -1.15
N MET A 116 23.14 16.14 -1.00
CA MET A 116 24.00 15.15 -0.34
C MET A 116 25.26 14.86 -1.15
N ARG A 117 25.18 14.82 -2.48
CA ARG A 117 26.32 14.52 -3.36
C ARG A 117 27.48 15.52 -3.22
N GLN A 118 27.21 16.74 -2.77
CA GLN A 118 28.24 17.75 -2.49
C GLN A 118 29.16 17.37 -1.33
N ALA A 119 28.65 16.54 -0.41
CA ALA A 119 29.37 16.03 0.74
C ALA A 119 28.85 14.61 1.02
N GLU A 120 29.28 13.67 0.16
CA GLU A 120 28.79 12.30 0.18
C GLU A 120 29.12 11.61 1.51
N ASN A 121 28.18 10.83 2.02
CA ASN A 121 28.40 10.10 3.26
C ASN A 121 29.37 8.95 3.03
N HIS A 122 30.39 8.84 3.88
CA HIS A 122 31.17 7.61 3.99
C HIS A 122 30.39 6.59 4.82
N ILE A 123 30.07 5.44 4.24
CA ILE A 123 29.32 4.37 4.90
C ILE A 123 30.28 3.23 5.21
N PRO A 124 30.65 3.00 6.48
CA PRO A 124 31.53 1.89 6.85
C PRO A 124 30.86 0.54 6.57
N ASP A 125 31.68 -0.44 6.19
CA ASP A 125 31.22 -1.82 6.03
C ASP A 125 30.59 -2.35 7.32
N GLY A 126 29.44 -3.00 7.20
CA GLY A 126 28.67 -3.53 8.33
C GLY A 126 27.74 -2.52 8.99
N GLN A 127 27.81 -1.24 8.62
CA GLN A 127 26.88 -0.19 9.07
C GLN A 127 25.86 0.21 8.01
N GLU A 128 25.69 -0.56 6.95
CA GLU A 128 24.71 -0.25 5.91
C GLU A 128 23.29 -0.33 6.45
N VAL A 129 22.43 0.60 6.01
CA VAL A 129 21.01 0.59 6.35
C VAL A 129 20.33 -0.61 5.69
N THR A 130 19.48 -1.29 6.46
CA THR A 130 18.67 -2.41 6.01
C THR A 130 17.21 -1.99 5.74
N ALA A 131 16.53 -2.75 4.88
CA ALA A 131 15.10 -2.58 4.64
C ALA A 131 14.29 -2.76 5.94
N GLU A 132 14.75 -3.63 6.83
CA GLU A 132 14.18 -3.83 8.17
C GLU A 132 14.29 -2.60 9.06
N GLU A 133 15.48 -1.98 9.13
CA GLU A 133 15.67 -0.72 9.88
C GLU A 133 14.75 0.39 9.35
N VAL A 134 14.69 0.54 8.02
CA VAL A 134 13.78 1.51 7.38
C VAL A 134 12.33 1.20 7.75
N ASN A 135 11.91 -0.06 7.59
CA ASN A 135 10.54 -0.48 7.90
C ASN A 135 10.17 -0.18 9.37
N THR A 136 11.06 -0.49 10.31
CA THR A 136 10.86 -0.21 11.73
C THR A 136 10.77 1.29 12.03
N ALA A 137 11.61 2.13 11.40
CA ALA A 137 11.52 3.57 11.55
C ALA A 137 10.18 4.12 11.02
N LEU A 138 9.72 3.62 9.87
CA LEU A 138 8.44 4.01 9.29
C LEU A 138 7.24 3.51 10.12
N ASP A 139 7.32 2.33 10.72
CA ASP A 139 6.32 1.84 11.69
C ASP A 139 6.22 2.78 12.91
N ARG A 140 7.36 3.20 13.47
CA ARG A 140 7.41 4.17 14.57
C ARG A 140 6.81 5.52 14.18
N ILE A 141 7.14 6.05 13.01
CA ILE A 141 6.58 7.33 12.54
C ILE A 141 5.07 7.19 12.26
N ALA A 142 4.62 6.05 11.76
CA ALA A 142 3.20 5.83 11.51
C ALA A 142 2.39 5.65 12.80
N SER A 143 2.97 5.09 13.86
CA SER A 143 2.26 4.80 15.12
C SER A 143 1.77 6.06 15.86
N ARG A 144 2.47 7.19 15.68
CA ARG A 144 2.05 8.52 16.21
C ARG A 144 0.93 9.18 15.40
N CYS A 145 0.65 8.72 14.18
CA CYS A 145 -0.34 9.38 13.33
C CYS A 145 -1.75 8.84 13.61
N LYS A 146 -2.67 9.74 13.99
CA LYS A 146 -4.08 9.36 14.21
C LYS A 146 -4.75 8.80 12.95
N PHE A 147 -4.22 9.09 11.75
CA PHE A 147 -4.74 8.60 10.48
C PHE A 147 -4.21 7.22 10.07
N SER A 148 -3.23 6.67 10.78
CA SER A 148 -2.78 5.28 10.57
C SER A 148 -3.83 4.28 11.04
N GLY A 149 -3.75 3.05 10.54
CA GLY A 149 -4.62 1.95 10.91
C GLY A 149 -4.55 1.63 12.42
N PRO A 150 -5.63 1.13 13.04
CA PRO A 150 -5.67 0.86 14.48
C PRO A 150 -4.54 -0.03 14.99
N GLN A 151 -4.14 -1.07 14.23
CA GLN A 151 -3.06 -1.97 14.62
C GLN A 151 -1.69 -1.28 14.66
N VAL A 152 -1.42 -0.39 13.70
CA VAL A 152 -0.18 0.41 13.67
C VAL A 152 -0.14 1.40 14.84
N ARG A 153 -1.28 2.01 15.16
CA ARG A 153 -1.39 2.96 16.27
C ARG A 153 -1.21 2.32 17.66
N ARG A 154 -1.59 1.06 17.86
CA ARG A 154 -1.46 0.38 19.19
C ARG A 154 -0.03 0.38 19.74
N GLN A 155 0.97 0.60 18.90
CA GLN A 155 2.38 0.74 19.29
C GLN A 155 2.75 2.16 19.76
N HIS A 156 1.80 2.94 20.31
CA HIS A 156 1.99 4.35 20.68
C HIS A 156 3.22 4.57 21.56
N ALA A 157 4.30 4.99 20.91
CA ALA A 157 5.48 5.54 21.55
C ALA A 157 5.53 7.04 21.24
N ALA A 158 6.08 7.83 22.15
CA ALA A 158 6.50 9.19 21.84
C ALA A 158 7.66 9.09 20.82
N VAL A 159 7.34 9.21 19.53
CA VAL A 159 8.33 9.10 18.45
C VAL A 159 8.64 10.49 17.94
N ASP A 160 9.88 10.95 18.15
CA ASP A 160 10.43 12.03 17.36
C ASP A 160 10.74 11.51 15.95
N VAL A 161 10.20 12.19 14.94
CA VAL A 161 10.41 11.85 13.53
C VAL A 161 11.88 12.03 13.16
N GLU A 162 12.52 13.05 13.72
CA GLU A 162 13.94 13.33 13.47
C GLU A 162 14.82 12.23 14.07
N ASP A 163 14.57 11.80 15.31
CA ASP A 163 15.31 10.70 15.94
C ASP A 163 15.12 9.37 15.19
N ALA A 164 13.95 9.15 14.60
CA ALA A 164 13.69 7.96 13.79
C ALA A 164 14.39 7.99 12.42
N LEU A 165 14.51 9.16 11.78
CA LEU A 165 15.05 9.29 10.42
C LEU A 165 16.54 9.66 10.38
N ALA A 166 17.06 10.40 11.35
CA ALA A 166 18.45 10.86 11.35
C ALA A 166 19.48 9.72 11.30
N PRO A 167 19.33 8.62 12.06
CA PRO A 167 20.24 7.48 11.96
C PRO A 167 20.24 6.84 10.57
N LEU A 168 19.12 6.91 9.83
CA LEU A 168 19.03 6.39 8.47
C LEU A 168 19.73 7.33 7.50
N TYR A 169 19.30 8.59 7.39
CA TYR A 169 19.83 9.54 6.39
C TYR A 169 21.34 9.78 6.52
N ARG A 170 21.91 9.69 7.73
CA ARG A 170 23.37 9.82 7.96
C ARG A 170 24.18 8.60 7.52
N ARG A 171 23.52 7.45 7.32
CA ARG A 171 24.12 6.17 6.90
C ARG A 171 23.71 5.77 5.47
N LEU A 172 23.15 6.70 4.71
CA LEU A 172 22.76 6.49 3.30
C LEU A 172 23.64 7.30 2.37
N SER A 173 23.87 6.77 1.18
CA SER A 173 24.43 7.53 0.07
C SER A 173 23.40 8.56 -0.41
N SER A 174 23.85 9.59 -1.13
CA SER A 174 22.96 10.56 -1.78
C SER A 174 21.87 9.87 -2.60
N ARG A 175 22.24 8.87 -3.40
CA ARG A 175 21.35 8.04 -4.22
C ARG A 175 20.30 7.31 -3.39
N ASP A 176 20.71 6.66 -2.31
CA ASP A 176 19.78 5.86 -1.50
C ASP A 176 18.86 6.78 -0.67
N ALA A 177 19.34 7.95 -0.25
CA ALA A 177 18.55 8.97 0.43
C ALA A 177 17.44 9.55 -0.46
N LYS A 178 17.68 9.71 -1.77
CA LYS A 178 16.62 10.02 -2.76
C LYS A 178 15.49 9.00 -2.69
N TRP A 179 15.84 7.72 -2.72
CA TRP A 179 14.85 6.64 -2.74
C TRP A 179 14.12 6.50 -1.40
N LEU A 180 14.80 6.69 -0.26
CA LEU A 180 14.14 6.75 1.04
C LEU A 180 13.13 7.91 1.11
N THR A 181 13.48 9.08 0.56
CA THR A 181 12.58 10.24 0.52
C THR A 181 11.32 9.91 -0.29
N ARG A 182 11.50 9.39 -1.51
CA ARG A 182 10.40 8.96 -2.38
C ARG A 182 9.54 7.85 -1.74
N MET A 183 10.17 6.93 -1.00
CA MET A 183 9.48 5.90 -0.22
C MET A 183 8.61 6.48 0.90
N ILE A 184 9.12 7.45 1.67
CA ILE A 184 8.36 8.14 2.73
C ILE A 184 7.16 8.88 2.14
N LEU A 185 7.35 9.53 0.98
CA LEU A 185 6.26 10.18 0.24
C LEU A 185 5.33 9.19 -0.47
N LYS A 186 5.64 7.88 -0.43
CA LYS A 186 4.92 6.79 -1.11
C LYS A 186 4.76 7.02 -2.61
N CYS A 187 5.77 7.61 -3.24
CA CYS A 187 5.74 7.96 -4.65
C CYS A 187 7.14 7.80 -5.25
N TYR A 188 7.32 6.77 -6.06
CA TYR A 188 8.55 6.58 -6.85
C TYR A 188 8.57 7.32 -8.16
N SER A 189 7.56 8.15 -8.43
CA SER A 189 7.51 8.94 -9.67
C SER A 189 8.86 9.61 -9.92
N PRO A 190 9.39 9.51 -11.14
CA PRO A 190 8.73 8.98 -12.34
C PRO A 190 8.97 7.47 -12.60
N VAL A 191 9.61 6.75 -11.69
CA VAL A 191 9.83 5.29 -11.77
C VAL A 191 8.55 4.54 -11.45
N ILE A 192 8.26 3.51 -12.26
CA ILE A 192 7.16 2.58 -12.07
C ILE A 192 7.77 1.18 -11.97
N VAL A 193 7.58 0.52 -10.83
CA VAL A 193 7.95 -0.89 -10.65
C VAL A 193 6.91 -1.75 -11.37
N PRO A 194 7.31 -2.65 -12.31
CA PRO A 194 6.37 -3.57 -12.97
C PRO A 194 5.73 -4.52 -11.96
N GLU A 195 4.58 -4.12 -11.39
CA GLU A 195 4.01 -4.74 -10.19
C GLU A 195 3.77 -6.23 -10.36
N THR A 196 2.98 -6.64 -11.36
CA THR A 196 2.63 -8.05 -11.57
C THR A 196 3.86 -8.93 -11.78
N PHE A 197 4.83 -8.46 -12.58
CA PHE A 197 6.06 -9.21 -12.84
C PHE A 197 6.94 -9.30 -11.60
N THR A 198 7.08 -8.21 -10.85
CA THR A 198 7.87 -8.15 -9.61
C THR A 198 7.27 -9.05 -8.53
N LEU A 199 5.95 -9.02 -8.32
CA LEU A 199 5.26 -9.88 -7.36
C LEU A 199 5.37 -11.35 -7.75
N ARG A 200 5.23 -11.68 -9.05
CA ARG A 200 5.40 -13.06 -9.55
C ARG A 200 6.84 -13.53 -9.41
N SER A 201 7.80 -12.64 -9.61
CA SER A 201 9.23 -12.88 -9.42
C SER A 201 9.61 -12.98 -7.93
N PHE A 202 8.77 -12.49 -7.02
CA PHE A 202 8.92 -12.76 -5.59
C PHE A 202 8.40 -14.17 -5.28
N HIS A 203 7.17 -14.49 -5.67
CA HIS A 203 6.60 -15.82 -5.53
C HIS A 203 5.44 -15.96 -6.51
N PHE A 204 5.34 -17.07 -7.25
CA PHE A 204 4.34 -17.23 -8.32
C PHE A 204 2.89 -17.01 -7.86
N LEU A 205 2.56 -17.39 -6.62
CA LEU A 205 1.25 -17.16 -5.99
C LEU A 205 1.00 -15.72 -5.50
N LEU A 206 2.03 -14.92 -5.24
CA LEU A 206 1.87 -13.64 -4.54
C LEU A 206 0.90 -12.66 -5.22
N PRO A 207 0.90 -12.48 -6.56
CA PRO A 207 -0.10 -11.65 -7.24
C PRO A 207 -1.54 -12.14 -6.98
N HIS A 208 -1.75 -13.45 -7.00
CA HIS A 208 -3.06 -14.07 -6.79
C HIS A 208 -3.51 -13.96 -5.33
N LEU A 209 -2.57 -14.13 -4.40
CA LEU A 209 -2.84 -13.92 -2.98
C LEU A 209 -3.21 -12.46 -2.73
N LEU A 210 -2.53 -11.49 -3.32
CA LEU A 210 -2.89 -10.08 -3.12
C LEU A 210 -4.24 -9.69 -3.76
N LEU A 211 -4.59 -10.33 -4.88
CA LEU A 211 -5.93 -10.22 -5.46
C LEU A 211 -7.00 -10.83 -4.55
N PHE A 212 -6.67 -11.90 -3.82
CA PHE A 212 -7.58 -12.55 -2.88
C PHE A 212 -7.67 -11.78 -1.54
N GLN A 213 -6.54 -11.31 -1.03
CA GLN A 213 -6.36 -10.62 0.24
C GLN A 213 -5.43 -9.41 0.06
N ASP A 214 -5.98 -8.21 0.15
CA ASP A 214 -5.31 -6.93 -0.14
C ASP A 214 -4.38 -6.48 1.00
N SER A 215 -3.46 -7.36 1.39
CA SER A 215 -2.52 -7.17 2.49
C SER A 215 -1.26 -8.01 2.29
N PHE A 216 -0.10 -7.37 2.31
CA PHE A 216 1.19 -8.09 2.27
C PHE A 216 1.39 -9.00 3.49
N ASP A 217 1.03 -8.53 4.69
CA ASP A 217 1.11 -9.34 5.91
C ASP A 217 0.29 -10.63 5.77
N ALA A 218 -0.97 -10.52 5.33
CA ALA A 218 -1.84 -11.69 5.15
C ALA A 218 -1.34 -12.61 4.02
N ALA A 219 -0.89 -12.04 2.89
CA ALA A 219 -0.32 -12.80 1.79
C ALA A 219 0.93 -13.58 2.19
N LEU A 220 1.86 -12.96 2.90
CA LEU A 220 3.07 -13.62 3.40
C LEU A 220 2.76 -14.67 4.48
N HIS A 221 1.77 -14.42 5.34
CA HIS A 221 1.30 -15.40 6.31
C HIS A 221 0.74 -16.64 5.60
N THR A 222 -0.08 -16.47 4.55
CA THR A 222 -0.58 -17.58 3.74
C THR A 222 0.55 -18.32 3.04
N LEU A 223 1.54 -17.62 2.47
CA LEU A 223 2.73 -18.26 1.89
C LEU A 223 3.53 -19.08 2.92
N SER A 224 3.47 -18.70 4.20
CA SER A 224 4.16 -19.40 5.30
C SER A 224 3.32 -20.53 5.93
N SER A 225 2.08 -20.70 5.50
CA SER A 225 1.13 -21.69 6.03
C SER A 225 1.20 -23.03 5.30
N GLU A 226 0.74 -24.11 5.95
CA GLU A 226 0.64 -25.43 5.32
C GLU A 226 -0.55 -25.52 4.36
N PRO A 227 -0.43 -26.20 3.20
CA PRO A 227 0.78 -26.83 2.63
C PRO A 227 1.66 -25.85 1.82
N ILE A 228 1.21 -24.61 1.64
CA ILE A 228 1.76 -23.62 0.70
C ILE A 228 3.24 -23.29 0.97
N ARG A 229 3.69 -23.35 2.22
CA ARG A 229 5.09 -23.10 2.61
C ARG A 229 6.11 -24.00 1.91
N HIS A 230 5.67 -25.15 1.40
CA HIS A 230 6.51 -26.09 0.67
C HIS A 230 6.56 -25.83 -0.83
N PHE A 231 5.78 -24.87 -1.33
CA PHE A 231 5.75 -24.57 -2.75
C PHE A 231 7.01 -23.76 -3.11
N PRO A 232 7.71 -24.13 -4.20
CA PRO A 232 8.84 -23.34 -4.65
C PRO A 232 8.35 -21.96 -5.10
N PRO A 233 9.12 -20.87 -4.86
CA PRO A 233 8.73 -19.54 -5.31
C PRO A 233 8.63 -19.40 -6.83
N HIS A 234 9.41 -20.19 -7.58
CA HIS A 234 9.51 -20.17 -9.04
C HIS A 234 9.38 -21.59 -9.65
N PRO A 235 8.20 -22.22 -9.61
CA PRO A 235 7.97 -23.48 -10.29
C PRO A 235 7.91 -23.30 -11.80
N GLU A 236 8.17 -24.38 -12.53
CA GLU A 236 7.90 -24.45 -13.98
C GLU A 236 6.42 -24.16 -14.28
N PRO A 237 6.07 -23.55 -15.42
CA PRO A 237 4.71 -23.06 -15.69
C PRO A 237 3.59 -24.10 -15.55
N GLY A 238 3.86 -25.36 -15.90
CA GLY A 238 2.91 -26.46 -15.70
C GLY A 238 2.66 -26.73 -14.22
N LEU A 239 3.74 -26.95 -13.46
CA LEU A 239 3.67 -27.17 -12.02
C LEU A 239 3.07 -25.96 -11.27
N ALA A 240 3.36 -24.73 -11.71
CA ALA A 240 2.78 -23.53 -11.13
C ALA A 240 1.25 -23.52 -11.21
N ARG A 241 0.68 -24.04 -12.31
CA ARG A 241 -0.76 -24.17 -12.49
C ARG A 241 -1.34 -25.18 -11.49
N ASP A 242 -0.72 -26.36 -11.40
CA ASP A 242 -1.19 -27.44 -10.53
C ASP A 242 -1.11 -27.04 -9.06
N LEU A 243 0.02 -26.46 -8.63
CA LEU A 243 0.20 -25.91 -7.29
C LEU A 243 -0.79 -24.76 -7.01
N GLY A 244 -1.12 -23.96 -8.02
CA GLY A 244 -2.17 -22.95 -7.93
C GLY A 244 -3.55 -23.56 -7.63
N THR A 245 -3.91 -24.64 -8.32
CA THR A 245 -5.16 -25.38 -8.07
C THR A 245 -5.18 -25.98 -6.66
N ILE A 246 -4.06 -26.51 -6.18
CA ILE A 246 -3.93 -27.02 -4.81
C ILE A 246 -4.09 -25.86 -3.82
N ALA A 247 -3.39 -24.73 -4.03
CA ALA A 247 -3.44 -23.58 -3.13
C ALA A 247 -4.86 -23.10 -2.87
N VAL A 248 -5.69 -23.00 -3.92
CA VAL A 248 -7.10 -22.55 -3.84
C VAL A 248 -7.92 -23.34 -2.81
N GLN A 249 -7.65 -24.64 -2.63
CA GLN A 249 -8.36 -25.49 -1.67
C GLN A 249 -8.10 -25.08 -0.22
N TYR A 250 -7.01 -24.36 0.05
CA TYR A 250 -6.61 -23.89 1.37
C TYR A 250 -6.87 -22.39 1.57
N LEU A 251 -7.35 -21.69 0.54
CA LEU A 251 -7.70 -20.27 0.65
C LEU A 251 -9.13 -20.11 1.16
N SER A 252 -9.27 -19.45 2.30
CA SER A 252 -10.57 -19.05 2.83
C SER A 252 -10.55 -17.56 3.20
N PRO A 253 -11.58 -16.77 2.84
CA PRO A 253 -11.64 -15.38 3.23
C PRO A 253 -11.66 -15.24 4.76
N MET A 254 -10.84 -14.34 5.30
CA MET A 254 -10.71 -14.14 6.74
C MET A 254 -11.31 -12.80 7.19
N THR A 255 -12.00 -12.80 8.33
CA THR A 255 -12.46 -11.56 8.95
C THR A 255 -11.28 -10.75 9.47
N GLY A 256 -11.24 -9.47 9.10
CA GLY A 256 -10.15 -8.55 9.44
C GLY A 256 -8.96 -8.52 8.49
N VAL A 257 -9.05 -9.25 7.38
CA VAL A 257 -8.16 -9.07 6.22
C VAL A 257 -9.03 -8.67 5.05
N LYS A 258 -8.86 -7.46 4.51
CA LYS A 258 -9.63 -7.01 3.34
C LYS A 258 -9.40 -7.95 2.17
N ILE A 259 -10.49 -8.40 1.56
CA ILE A 259 -10.54 -9.10 0.29
C ILE A 259 -10.16 -8.12 -0.83
N GLY A 260 -9.31 -8.57 -1.76
CA GLY A 260 -8.95 -7.78 -2.92
C GLY A 260 -10.16 -7.50 -3.82
N ARG A 261 -10.13 -6.36 -4.50
CA ARG A 261 -11.24 -5.92 -5.34
C ARG A 261 -11.05 -6.49 -6.74
N SER A 262 -12.15 -6.92 -7.35
CA SER A 262 -12.16 -7.29 -8.76
C SER A 262 -11.76 -6.11 -9.64
N GLU A 263 -11.15 -6.41 -10.78
CA GLU A 263 -10.85 -5.41 -11.80
C GLU A 263 -12.15 -4.91 -12.46
N TYR A 264 -12.27 -3.59 -12.62
CA TYR A 264 -13.39 -2.97 -13.32
C TYR A 264 -12.92 -2.43 -14.66
N TYR A 265 -13.48 -2.93 -15.75
CA TYR A 265 -13.22 -2.43 -17.09
C TYR A 265 -14.22 -1.33 -17.45
N LYS A 266 -13.72 -0.14 -17.75
CA LYS A 266 -14.56 0.98 -18.20
C LYS A 266 -14.95 0.78 -19.66
N ALA A 267 -16.16 0.27 -19.89
CA ALA A 267 -16.76 0.29 -21.23
C ALA A 267 -16.96 1.74 -21.70
N ARG A 268 -16.82 1.96 -23.02
CA ARG A 268 -16.94 3.29 -23.65
C ARG A 268 -18.27 3.47 -24.39
N SER A 269 -19.04 2.39 -24.52
CA SER A 269 -20.38 2.34 -25.12
C SER A 269 -21.03 1.00 -24.78
N ILE A 270 -22.33 0.86 -25.02
CA ILE A 270 -23.03 -0.43 -24.87
C ILE A 270 -22.43 -1.49 -25.79
N LYS A 271 -22.12 -1.14 -27.06
CA LYS A 271 -21.46 -2.05 -28.00
C LYS A 271 -20.11 -2.53 -27.48
N HIS A 272 -19.30 -1.64 -26.92
CA HIS A 272 -18.03 -2.02 -26.30
C HIS A 272 -18.25 -2.94 -25.08
N CYS A 273 -19.26 -2.65 -24.24
CA CYS A 273 -19.62 -3.51 -23.11
C CYS A 273 -20.00 -4.92 -23.57
N CYS A 274 -20.85 -5.07 -24.58
CA CYS A 274 -21.21 -6.37 -25.16
C CYS A 274 -19.98 -7.08 -25.77
N GLY A 275 -19.08 -6.33 -26.41
CA GLY A 275 -17.81 -6.86 -26.90
C GLY A 275 -16.92 -7.40 -25.78
N LEU A 276 -16.78 -6.66 -24.68
CA LEU A 276 -16.05 -7.09 -23.48
C LEU A 276 -16.71 -8.33 -22.84
N ALA A 277 -18.04 -8.36 -22.76
CA ALA A 277 -18.80 -9.49 -22.23
C ALA A 277 -18.59 -10.77 -23.07
N GLY A 278 -18.51 -10.63 -24.38
CA GLY A 278 -18.45 -11.74 -25.33
C GLY A 278 -19.73 -12.59 -25.24
N ARG A 279 -19.58 -13.91 -25.08
CA ARG A 279 -20.70 -14.85 -24.94
C ARG A 279 -21.13 -15.11 -23.48
N ARG A 280 -20.59 -14.36 -22.52
CA ARG A 280 -20.88 -14.56 -21.09
C ARG A 280 -22.24 -13.97 -20.73
N ARG A 281 -22.97 -14.64 -19.84
CA ARG A 281 -24.16 -14.07 -19.19
C ARG A 281 -23.73 -13.07 -18.12
N MET A 282 -24.45 -11.94 -18.00
CA MET A 282 -24.16 -10.88 -17.03
C MET A 282 -25.42 -10.45 -16.30
N SER A 283 -25.29 -10.09 -15.02
CA SER A 283 -26.28 -9.26 -14.32
C SER A 283 -26.03 -7.78 -14.63
N LEU A 284 -27.10 -6.98 -14.62
CA LEU A 284 -27.01 -5.52 -14.61
C LEU A 284 -27.42 -5.00 -13.24
N GLU A 285 -26.53 -4.21 -12.64
CA GLU A 285 -26.76 -3.56 -11.35
C GLU A 285 -26.58 -2.05 -11.51
N ARG A 286 -27.36 -1.29 -10.74
CA ARG A 286 -27.21 0.16 -10.69
C ARG A 286 -25.89 0.50 -10.01
N LYS A 287 -25.02 1.23 -10.71
CA LYS A 287 -23.83 1.82 -10.08
C LYS A 287 -24.26 3.02 -9.23
N TYR A 288 -24.24 2.86 -7.92
CA TYR A 288 -24.42 3.98 -7.01
C TYR A 288 -23.18 4.88 -6.96
N ASP A 289 -23.39 6.14 -6.58
CA ASP A 289 -22.34 7.14 -6.41
C ASP A 289 -22.15 7.44 -4.92
N GLY A 290 -21.45 6.55 -4.24
CA GLY A 290 -21.27 6.61 -2.80
C GLY A 290 -19.84 6.28 -2.39
N GLU A 291 -19.68 5.90 -1.12
CA GLU A 291 -18.38 5.44 -0.61
C GLU A 291 -18.37 3.93 -0.45
N TYR A 292 -17.56 3.24 -1.25
CA TYR A 292 -17.30 1.82 -1.09
C TYR A 292 -16.90 1.47 0.35
N CYS A 293 -17.44 0.35 0.83
CA CYS A 293 -17.06 -0.29 2.08
C CYS A 293 -17.02 -1.82 1.92
N GLN A 294 -16.08 -2.45 2.61
CA GLN A 294 -16.06 -3.89 2.81
C GLN A 294 -16.18 -4.16 4.31
N ILE A 295 -17.24 -4.86 4.71
CA ILE A 295 -17.66 -5.02 6.10
C ILE A 295 -17.40 -6.46 6.51
N HIS A 296 -16.52 -6.65 7.49
CA HIS A 296 -16.20 -7.95 8.08
C HIS A 296 -16.86 -8.04 9.43
N ILE A 297 -17.58 -9.13 9.66
CA ILE A 297 -18.33 -9.36 10.87
C ILE A 297 -17.92 -10.70 11.46
N ASP A 298 -17.48 -10.71 12.72
CA ASP A 298 -17.22 -11.93 13.49
C ASP A 298 -17.91 -11.82 14.85
N ILE A 299 -19.02 -12.52 15.03
CA ILE A 299 -19.83 -12.42 16.25
C ILE A 299 -19.08 -12.93 17.50
N ALA A 300 -18.00 -13.70 17.33
CA ALA A 300 -17.18 -14.18 18.43
C ALA A 300 -16.27 -13.09 19.01
N LYS A 301 -16.00 -12.00 18.27
CA LYS A 301 -15.07 -10.92 18.68
C LYS A 301 -15.75 -9.77 19.44
N ARG A 302 -16.73 -10.04 20.31
CA ARG A 302 -17.41 -8.97 21.06
C ARG A 302 -16.44 -8.23 22.01
N PRO A 303 -16.55 -6.89 22.16
CA PRO A 303 -17.55 -5.99 21.55
C PRO A 303 -17.24 -5.57 20.09
N ASP A 304 -16.02 -5.78 19.60
CA ASP A 304 -15.51 -5.36 18.28
C ASP A 304 -15.88 -6.34 17.16
N SER A 305 -17.17 -6.71 17.06
CA SER A 305 -17.62 -7.73 16.11
C SER A 305 -17.70 -7.24 14.66
N ILE A 306 -17.58 -5.94 14.40
CA ILE A 306 -17.70 -5.33 13.06
C ILE A 306 -16.41 -4.56 12.76
N GLN A 307 -15.83 -4.82 11.60
CA GLN A 307 -14.68 -4.11 11.06
C GLN A 307 -14.98 -3.68 9.62
N ILE A 308 -14.66 -2.43 9.25
CA ILE A 308 -15.01 -1.87 7.95
C ILE A 308 -13.80 -1.30 7.25
N PHE A 309 -13.50 -1.81 6.06
CA PHE A 309 -12.41 -1.32 5.21
C PHE A 309 -12.90 -0.37 4.13
N SER A 310 -12.10 0.65 3.83
CA SER A 310 -12.30 1.55 2.70
C SER A 310 -11.84 0.92 1.38
N LYS A 311 -12.10 1.62 0.27
CA LYS A 311 -11.63 1.22 -1.07
C LYS A 311 -10.12 0.98 -1.14
N SER A 312 -9.33 1.79 -0.44
CA SER A 312 -7.86 1.73 -0.43
C SER A 312 -7.28 0.68 0.53
N GLY A 313 -8.13 -0.04 1.26
CA GLY A 313 -7.70 -1.05 2.24
C GLY A 313 -7.44 -0.54 3.64
N LYS A 314 -7.64 0.75 3.89
CA LYS A 314 -7.55 1.31 5.24
C LYS A 314 -8.71 0.81 6.10
N ASP A 315 -8.41 0.37 7.32
CA ASP A 315 -9.42 0.14 8.36
C ASP A 315 -10.05 1.49 8.76
N SER A 316 -11.35 1.57 8.56
CA SER A 316 -12.18 2.76 8.70
C SER A 316 -13.41 2.49 9.56
N THR A 317 -13.29 1.49 10.44
CA THR A 317 -14.37 1.05 11.34
C THR A 317 -14.89 2.19 12.20
N VAL A 318 -13.99 2.97 12.81
CA VAL A 318 -14.35 4.12 13.65
C VAL A 318 -15.01 5.23 12.81
N ASP A 319 -14.44 5.51 11.64
CA ASP A 319 -14.93 6.54 10.71
C ASP A 319 -16.38 6.29 10.25
N ARG A 320 -16.78 5.02 10.23
CA ARG A 320 -18.08 4.52 9.79
C ARG A 320 -18.93 3.98 10.95
N ALA A 321 -18.63 4.31 12.21
CA ALA A 321 -19.37 3.80 13.36
C ALA A 321 -20.89 4.09 13.31
N GLY A 322 -21.30 5.17 12.63
CA GLY A 322 -22.70 5.55 12.46
C GLY A 322 -23.57 4.51 11.76
N ILE A 323 -22.99 3.61 10.96
CA ILE A 323 -23.76 2.53 10.29
C ILE A 323 -23.80 1.24 11.11
N HIS A 324 -23.08 1.14 12.22
CA HIS A 324 -23.04 -0.10 13.00
C HIS A 324 -24.41 -0.51 13.56
N PRO A 325 -25.27 0.40 14.07
CA PRO A 325 -26.61 0.03 14.55
C PRO A 325 -27.46 -0.58 13.43
N ILE A 326 -27.52 0.08 12.27
CA ILE A 326 -28.33 -0.40 11.15
C ILE A 326 -27.82 -1.73 10.58
N LEU A 327 -26.51 -1.97 10.59
CA LEU A 327 -25.94 -3.27 10.22
C LEU A 327 -26.36 -4.38 11.19
N ARG A 328 -26.38 -4.09 12.50
CA ARG A 328 -26.82 -5.07 13.51
C ARG A 328 -28.29 -5.41 13.34
N GLU A 329 -29.13 -4.39 13.16
CA GLU A 329 -30.57 -4.57 12.93
C GLU A 329 -30.85 -5.33 11.63
N SER A 330 -30.29 -4.86 10.50
CA SER A 330 -30.54 -5.43 9.17
C SER A 330 -30.11 -6.89 9.06
N LEU A 331 -29.01 -7.26 9.72
CA LEU A 331 -28.49 -8.63 9.70
C LEU A 331 -28.96 -9.46 10.91
N ARG A 332 -29.72 -8.86 11.83
CA ARG A 332 -30.22 -9.47 13.08
C ARG A 332 -29.11 -10.03 13.97
N ILE A 333 -28.01 -9.27 14.07
CA ILE A 333 -26.81 -9.67 14.82
C ILE A 333 -27.13 -9.70 16.31
N GLY A 334 -27.00 -10.88 16.92
CA GLY A 334 -27.31 -11.09 18.34
C GLY A 334 -28.71 -11.61 18.60
N GLU A 335 -29.55 -11.74 17.56
CA GLU A 335 -30.86 -12.35 17.64
C GLU A 335 -30.83 -13.84 17.24
N ARG A 336 -31.89 -14.58 17.59
CA ARG A 336 -32.01 -16.02 17.29
C ARG A 336 -32.02 -16.32 15.78
N ASN A 337 -32.47 -15.36 14.98
CA ASN A 337 -32.62 -15.44 13.52
C ASN A 337 -31.56 -14.61 12.78
N CYS A 338 -30.35 -14.47 13.36
CA CYS A 338 -29.20 -13.86 12.71
C CYS A 338 -28.99 -14.43 11.31
N SER A 339 -28.71 -13.56 10.32
CA SER A 339 -28.65 -13.92 8.90
C SER A 339 -27.46 -14.81 8.53
N PHE A 340 -26.54 -15.05 9.47
CA PHE A 340 -25.36 -15.88 9.31
C PHE A 340 -24.98 -16.51 10.66
N SER A 341 -24.22 -17.60 10.63
CA SER A 341 -23.93 -18.42 11.82
C SER A 341 -22.80 -17.88 12.69
N ARG A 342 -21.71 -17.36 12.10
CA ARG A 342 -20.54 -16.87 12.85
C ARG A 342 -19.84 -15.67 12.22
N ARG A 343 -19.45 -15.82 10.95
CA ARG A 343 -18.69 -14.81 10.21
C ARG A 343 -19.44 -14.40 8.95
N CYS A 344 -19.34 -13.13 8.59
CA CYS A 344 -19.90 -12.57 7.38
C CYS A 344 -18.94 -11.54 6.79
N ILE A 345 -18.80 -11.51 5.47
CA ILE A 345 -18.10 -10.45 4.76
C ILE A 345 -19.07 -9.91 3.71
N LEU A 346 -19.28 -8.60 3.73
CA LEU A 346 -20.16 -7.89 2.80
C LEU A 346 -19.36 -6.85 2.04
N GLU A 347 -19.69 -6.64 0.77
CA GLU A 347 -19.26 -5.50 -0.01
C GLU A 347 -20.46 -4.61 -0.29
N GLY A 348 -20.29 -3.30 -0.19
CA GLY A 348 -21.38 -2.37 -0.41
C GLY A 348 -20.90 -0.96 -0.69
N GLU A 349 -21.88 -0.09 -0.92
CA GLU A 349 -21.69 1.34 -1.15
C GLU A 349 -22.48 2.10 -0.08
N LEU A 350 -21.81 3.00 0.64
CA LEU A 350 -22.45 3.88 1.60
C LEU A 350 -23.07 5.07 0.88
N LEU A 351 -24.32 5.34 1.22
CA LEU A 351 -25.15 6.36 0.59
C LEU A 351 -25.83 7.21 1.67
N VAL A 352 -26.20 8.44 1.30
CA VAL A 352 -27.03 9.28 2.15
C VAL A 352 -28.46 9.21 1.62
N TRP A 353 -29.38 8.76 2.46
CA TRP A 353 -30.81 8.80 2.18
C TRP A 353 -31.43 10.03 2.84
N SER A 354 -32.32 10.74 2.13
CA SER A 354 -33.08 11.85 2.68
C SER A 354 -34.55 11.48 2.77
N ASP A 355 -35.06 11.28 3.99
CA ASP A 355 -36.48 10.99 4.22
C ASP A 355 -37.38 12.13 3.74
N LYS A 356 -36.97 13.39 3.99
CA LYS A 356 -37.69 14.58 3.53
C LYS A 356 -37.92 14.59 2.02
N HIS A 357 -36.96 14.10 1.24
CA HIS A 357 -37.04 14.12 -0.23
C HIS A 357 -37.31 12.73 -0.83
N GLY A 358 -37.41 11.68 -0.01
CA GLY A 358 -37.59 10.30 -0.44
C GLY A 358 -36.55 9.82 -1.46
N LYS A 359 -35.29 10.25 -1.36
CA LYS A 359 -34.25 9.93 -2.35
C LYS A 359 -32.84 9.79 -1.78
N ILE A 360 -31.99 9.13 -2.55
CA ILE A 360 -30.53 9.14 -2.37
C ILE A 360 -30.00 10.53 -2.72
N MET A 361 -29.14 11.07 -1.86
CA MET A 361 -28.49 12.36 -2.03
C MET A 361 -27.14 12.22 -2.74
N ASP A 362 -26.65 13.32 -3.29
CA ASP A 362 -25.37 13.38 -3.99
C ASP A 362 -24.18 13.00 -3.10
N PHE A 363 -23.13 12.44 -3.72
CA PHE A 363 -21.92 11.95 -3.05
C PHE A 363 -21.33 12.91 -2.01
N HIS A 364 -21.28 14.22 -2.33
CA HIS A 364 -20.68 15.22 -1.44
C HIS A 364 -21.39 15.33 -0.08
N LYS A 365 -22.63 14.86 0.07
CA LYS A 365 -23.34 14.86 1.36
C LYS A 365 -22.78 13.83 2.34
N LEU A 366 -22.08 12.79 1.89
CA LEU A 366 -21.46 11.77 2.75
C LEU A 366 -20.45 12.38 3.73
N ARG A 367 -19.79 13.49 3.36
CA ARG A 367 -18.79 14.17 4.20
C ARG A 367 -19.34 14.69 5.53
N LYS A 368 -20.67 14.81 5.67
CA LYS A 368 -21.35 15.19 6.91
C LYS A 368 -21.53 14.03 7.89
N PHE A 369 -21.49 12.80 7.39
CA PHE A 369 -21.84 11.59 8.16
C PHE A 369 -20.65 10.66 8.39
N ILE A 370 -19.64 10.74 7.52
CA ILE A 370 -18.44 9.92 7.60
C ILE A 370 -17.27 10.82 8.03
N SER A 371 -16.77 10.59 9.24
CA SER A 371 -15.56 11.28 9.70
C SER A 371 -14.31 10.64 9.08
N ARG A 372 -13.19 11.35 9.09
CA ARG A 372 -11.87 10.86 8.71
C ARG A 372 -10.94 10.97 9.90
N SER A 373 -10.78 9.85 10.61
CA SER A 373 -10.01 9.75 11.85
C SER A 373 -10.44 10.81 12.88
N GLY A 374 -11.76 10.90 13.07
CA GLY A 374 -12.42 11.80 14.03
C GLY A 374 -12.66 13.23 13.54
N THR A 375 -12.33 13.57 12.30
CA THR A 375 -12.52 14.91 11.74
C THR A 375 -13.41 14.87 10.49
N PHE A 376 -14.45 15.68 10.43
CA PHE A 376 -15.22 15.89 9.19
C PHE A 376 -14.48 16.88 8.30
N ILE A 377 -14.29 16.53 7.03
CA ILE A 377 -13.48 17.33 6.10
C ILE A 377 -14.42 18.07 5.14
N GLY A 378 -14.24 19.39 5.03
CA GLY A 378 -14.97 20.22 4.07
C GLY A 378 -16.42 20.50 4.43
N THR A 379 -16.82 20.36 5.70
CA THR A 379 -18.17 20.65 6.20
C THR A 379 -18.35 22.08 6.70
N GLU A 380 -17.33 22.93 6.59
CA GLU A 380 -17.29 24.24 7.28
C GLU A 380 -18.37 25.23 6.82
N ASN A 381 -18.80 25.11 5.56
CA ASN A 381 -19.87 25.93 4.97
C ASN A 381 -21.20 25.17 4.82
N ASP A 382 -21.29 23.96 5.36
CA ASP A 382 -22.50 23.16 5.25
C ASP A 382 -23.54 23.58 6.29
N SER A 383 -24.79 23.75 5.87
CA SER A 383 -25.90 23.96 6.81
C SER A 383 -25.99 22.79 7.80
N PRO A 384 -26.32 23.04 9.09
CA PRO A 384 -26.47 22.02 10.13
C PRO A 384 -27.33 20.83 9.70
#